data_AF-A0A146LH29-F1
#
_entry.id   AF-A0A146LH29-F1
#
_cell.length_a   1.000
_cell.length_b   1.000
_cell.length_c   1.000
_cell.angle_alpha   90.00
_cell.angle_beta   90.00
_cell.angle_gamma   90.00
#
_symmetry.space_group_name_H-M   'P 1'
#
loop_
_entity.id
_entity.type
_entity.pdbx_description
1 polymer ?
#
loop_
_entity_poly.entity_id
_entity_poly.type
_entity_poly.pdbx_seq_one_letter_code
_entity_poly.pdbx_strand_id
1 'polypeptide(L)'
;ISMFVLRHRSRLPLHDHPLMYGIIKVVSGIIEIKNYSFIQDPTESLRLSEVLVKKEPPRIISENDPPIVLTPTKGNIHEITCPHSAGAAFVDVLAPPYGSFVPSLGPRSCFYYFESDEQPANPETARFVKSLEHPEFWTDVAPYCGQ
;
A
#
# COMPACT_ATOMS: atom_id res chain seq x y z
N ILE A 1 -11.60 2.33 8.61
CA ILE A 1 -12.12 2.48 7.23
C ILE A 1 -11.66 3.85 6.77
N SER A 2 -11.05 3.92 5.61
CA SER A 2 -10.57 5.17 5.02
C SER A 2 -11.06 5.27 3.58
N MET A 3 -11.31 6.49 3.12
CA MET A 3 -11.60 6.77 1.71
C MET A 3 -10.53 7.70 1.19
N PHE A 4 -9.93 7.35 0.07
CA PHE A 4 -8.91 8.15 -0.60
C PHE A 4 -9.49 8.72 -1.88
N VAL A 5 -9.32 10.03 -2.07
CA VAL A 5 -9.68 10.73 -3.31
C VAL A 5 -8.38 11.20 -3.97
N LEU A 6 -8.05 10.59 -5.10
CA LEU A 6 -6.84 10.85 -5.86
C LEU A 6 -7.12 11.87 -6.96
N ARG A 7 -6.30 12.92 -7.01
CA ARG A 7 -6.23 13.82 -8.16
C ARG A 7 -5.70 13.05 -9.39
N HIS A 8 -6.07 13.47 -10.59
CA HIS A 8 -5.45 12.97 -11.82
C HIS A 8 -3.91 13.00 -11.72
N ARG A 9 -3.24 11.94 -12.18
CA ARG A 9 -1.77 11.79 -12.12
C ARG A 9 -1.15 11.88 -10.72
N SER A 10 -1.95 11.76 -9.67
CA SER A 10 -1.43 11.62 -8.31
C SER A 10 -1.07 10.17 -8.00
N ARG A 11 -0.30 10.01 -6.94
CA ARG A 11 0.19 8.73 -6.45
C ARG A 11 0.09 8.69 -4.93
N LEU A 12 -0.45 7.60 -4.41
CA LEU A 12 -0.18 7.14 -3.06
C LEU A 12 1.13 6.32 -3.12
N PRO A 13 2.23 6.80 -2.51
CA PRO A 13 3.52 6.15 -2.65
C PRO A 13 3.52 4.72 -2.16
N LEU A 14 4.56 3.99 -2.54
CA LEU A 14 4.79 2.63 -2.08
C LEU A 14 4.82 2.55 -0.54
N HIS A 15 3.88 1.83 0.04
CA HIS A 15 3.73 1.69 1.49
C HIS A 15 3.20 0.31 1.87
N ASP A 16 3.35 -0.08 3.14
CA ASP A 16 2.91 -1.38 3.65
C ASP A 16 1.69 -1.31 4.56
N HIS A 17 1.19 -2.50 4.93
CA HIS A 17 0.08 -2.72 5.83
C HIS A 17 0.46 -3.76 6.91
N PRO A 18 1.39 -3.45 7.83
CA PRO A 18 2.12 -4.48 8.55
C PRO A 18 1.22 -5.34 9.44
N LEU A 19 1.17 -6.65 9.17
CA LEU A 19 0.32 -7.62 9.88
C LEU A 19 -1.19 -7.30 9.80
N MET A 20 -1.65 -6.70 8.70
CA MET A 20 -3.06 -6.39 8.47
C MET A 20 -3.65 -7.21 7.32
N TYR A 21 -4.92 -7.56 7.45
CA TYR A 21 -5.78 -7.90 6.32
C TYR A 21 -6.45 -6.64 5.83
N GLY A 22 -6.59 -6.51 4.51
CA GLY A 22 -7.11 -5.31 3.86
C GLY A 22 -8.11 -5.63 2.77
N ILE A 23 -9.03 -4.70 2.54
CA ILE A 23 -9.89 -4.70 1.35
C ILE A 23 -9.83 -3.34 0.70
N ILE A 24 -9.37 -3.29 -0.55
CA ILE A 24 -9.40 -2.10 -1.39
C ILE A 24 -10.53 -2.22 -2.41
N LYS A 25 -11.43 -1.24 -2.44
CA LYS A 25 -12.51 -1.17 -3.44
C LYS A 25 -12.54 0.22 -4.09
N VAL A 26 -12.36 0.27 -5.40
CA VAL A 26 -12.61 1.48 -6.18
C VAL A 26 -14.11 1.76 -6.18
N VAL A 27 -14.46 3.00 -5.88
CA VAL A 27 -15.84 3.50 -5.85
C VAL A 27 -16.12 4.52 -6.95
N SER A 28 -15.07 5.10 -7.56
CA SER A 28 -15.20 5.96 -8.73
C SER A 28 -13.88 6.04 -9.49
N GLY A 29 -13.92 5.95 -10.82
CA GLY A 29 -12.76 6.12 -11.68
C GLY A 29 -11.85 4.89 -11.73
N ILE A 30 -10.61 5.09 -12.15
CA ILE A 30 -9.66 4.00 -12.39
C ILE A 30 -8.36 4.29 -11.64
N ILE A 31 -7.83 3.26 -10.99
CA ILE A 31 -6.49 3.26 -10.39
C ILE A 31 -5.65 2.13 -10.96
N GLU A 32 -4.34 2.34 -10.99
CA GLU A 32 -3.35 1.29 -11.20
C GLU A 32 -2.68 0.99 -9.86
N ILE A 33 -2.50 -0.31 -9.57
CA ILE A 33 -1.88 -0.79 -8.33
C ILE A 33 -0.71 -1.68 -8.70
N LYS A 34 0.48 -1.32 -8.20
CA LYS A 34 1.66 -2.18 -8.20
C LYS A 34 1.78 -2.82 -6.84
N ASN A 35 1.73 -4.15 -6.79
CA ASN A 35 1.71 -4.91 -5.55
C ASN A 35 3.02 -5.68 -5.38
N TYR A 36 3.43 -5.80 -4.13
CA TYR A 36 4.58 -6.59 -3.71
C TYR A 36 4.22 -7.40 -2.47
N SER A 37 4.74 -8.62 -2.43
CA SER A 37 4.41 -9.60 -1.40
C SER A 37 5.67 -10.00 -0.63
N PHE A 38 5.54 -10.12 0.69
CA PHE A 38 6.65 -10.56 1.53
C PHE A 38 7.00 -12.01 1.19
N ILE A 39 8.31 -12.26 0.98
CA ILE A 39 8.84 -13.61 0.75
C ILE A 39 9.15 -14.31 2.08
N GLN A 40 9.43 -13.52 3.10
CA GLN A 40 9.77 -13.97 4.46
C GLN A 40 8.60 -13.69 5.42
N ASP A 41 8.75 -14.12 6.67
CA ASP A 41 7.77 -13.82 7.73
C ASP A 41 7.56 -12.30 7.85
N PRO A 42 6.32 -11.80 7.68
CA PRO A 42 6.02 -10.38 7.77
C PRO A 42 6.21 -9.81 9.18
N THR A 43 6.34 -10.66 10.21
CA THR A 43 6.67 -10.23 11.58
C THR A 43 8.13 -9.83 11.70
N GLU A 44 9.02 -10.57 11.05
CA GLU A 44 10.46 -10.27 11.03
C GLU A 44 10.74 -9.01 10.21
N SER A 45 9.98 -8.81 9.13
CA SER A 45 10.11 -7.62 8.27
C SER A 45 9.93 -6.31 9.06
N LEU A 46 9.18 -6.31 10.17
CA LEU A 46 8.97 -5.12 11.02
C LEU A 46 10.26 -4.57 11.62
N ARG A 47 11.22 -5.45 11.94
CA ARG A 47 12.50 -5.10 12.57
C ARG A 47 13.61 -4.76 11.57
N LEU A 48 13.39 -5.05 10.28
CA LEU A 48 14.37 -4.82 9.23
C LEU A 48 14.25 -3.41 8.65
N SER A 49 15.39 -2.79 8.33
CA SER A 49 15.46 -1.55 7.54
C SER A 49 15.28 -1.80 6.04
N GLU A 50 15.49 -3.04 5.60
CA GLU A 50 15.32 -3.46 4.22
C GLU A 50 14.53 -4.75 4.11
N VAL A 51 13.80 -4.91 3.01
CA VAL A 51 13.02 -6.11 2.74
C VAL A 51 13.23 -6.58 1.30
N LEU A 52 13.34 -7.90 1.13
CA LEU A 52 13.28 -8.55 -0.18
C LEU A 52 11.85 -9.05 -0.42
N VAL A 53 11.24 -8.60 -1.51
CA VAL A 53 9.84 -8.83 -1.80
C VAL A 53 9.64 -9.40 -3.20
N LYS A 54 8.55 -10.13 -3.39
CA LYS A 54 8.13 -10.64 -4.69
C LYS A 54 7.30 -9.56 -5.40
N LYS A 55 7.65 -9.26 -6.65
CA LYS A 55 6.86 -8.41 -7.54
C LYS A 55 5.60 -9.16 -7.96
N GLU A 56 4.45 -8.52 -7.85
CA GLU A 56 3.20 -9.02 -8.45
C GLU A 56 2.90 -8.26 -9.73
N PRO A 57 2.15 -8.86 -10.68
CA PRO A 57 1.69 -8.16 -11.86
C PRO A 57 0.89 -6.90 -11.48
N PRO A 58 1.15 -5.74 -12.12
CA PRO A 58 0.34 -4.54 -11.95
C PRO A 58 -1.12 -4.83 -12.30
N ARG A 59 -2.03 -4.17 -11.59
CA ARG A 59 -3.47 -4.30 -11.81
C ARG A 59 -4.08 -2.94 -12.08
N ILE A 60 -4.85 -2.83 -13.16
CA ILE A 60 -5.70 -1.67 -13.44
C ILE A 60 -7.12 -2.06 -13.03
N ILE A 61 -7.73 -1.29 -12.14
CA ILE A 61 -9.04 -1.60 -11.58
C ILE A 61 -9.94 -0.35 -11.57
N SER A 62 -11.23 -0.59 -11.78
CA SER A 62 -12.30 0.42 -11.83
C SER A 62 -13.38 0.16 -10.78
N GLU A 63 -14.38 1.04 -10.70
CA GLU A 63 -15.56 0.86 -9.87
C GLU A 63 -16.38 -0.40 -10.21
N ASN A 64 -16.21 -0.98 -11.41
CA ASN A 64 -16.92 -2.18 -11.85
C ASN A 64 -16.20 -3.49 -11.48
N ASP A 65 -14.93 -3.40 -11.06
CA ASP A 65 -14.13 -4.58 -10.71
C ASP A 65 -14.38 -5.05 -9.27
N PRO A 66 -14.20 -6.35 -8.96
CA PRO A 66 -14.29 -6.83 -7.58
C PRO A 66 -13.23 -6.19 -6.68
N PRO A 67 -13.47 -6.14 -5.36
CA PRO A 67 -12.48 -5.64 -4.42
C PRO A 67 -11.19 -6.46 -4.45
N ILE A 68 -10.08 -5.82 -4.10
CA ILE A 68 -8.78 -6.46 -3.89
C ILE A 68 -8.65 -6.80 -2.41
N VAL A 69 -8.23 -8.03 -2.14
CA VAL A 69 -7.93 -8.51 -0.79
C VAL A 69 -6.43 -8.51 -0.57
N LEU A 70 -6.03 -7.92 0.56
CA LEU A 70 -4.66 -7.87 1.05
C LEU A 70 -4.54 -8.76 2.29
N THR A 71 -3.39 -9.38 2.46
CA THR A 71 -3.07 -10.14 3.67
C THR A 71 -1.75 -9.65 4.27
N PRO A 72 -1.38 -10.10 5.47
CA PRO A 72 -0.07 -9.80 6.04
C PRO A 72 1.11 -10.14 5.12
N THR A 73 0.95 -11.08 4.19
CA THR A 73 2.00 -11.54 3.28
C THR A 73 1.78 -11.12 1.84
N LYS A 74 0.52 -11.02 1.37
CA LYS A 74 0.17 -10.86 -0.03
C LYS A 74 -0.38 -9.46 -0.34
N GLY A 75 0.21 -8.80 -1.33
CA GLY A 75 -0.15 -7.44 -1.76
C GLY A 75 0.02 -6.40 -0.67
N ASN A 76 0.75 -6.74 0.39
CA ASN A 76 0.84 -5.94 1.61
C ASN A 76 1.55 -4.61 1.36
N ILE A 77 2.56 -4.63 0.48
CA ILE A 77 3.26 -3.44 0.03
C ILE A 77 2.71 -3.07 -1.34
N HIS A 78 2.23 -1.84 -1.51
CA HIS A 78 1.74 -1.39 -2.80
C HIS A 78 1.86 0.11 -3.04
N GLU A 79 1.94 0.46 -4.32
CA GLU A 79 1.84 1.82 -4.84
C GLU A 79 0.50 1.92 -5.60
N ILE A 80 -0.24 3.00 -5.36
CA ILE A 80 -1.50 3.27 -6.07
C ILE A 80 -1.35 4.56 -6.86
N THR A 81 -1.59 4.50 -8.16
CA THR A 81 -1.52 5.65 -9.07
C THR A 81 -2.87 5.89 -9.74
N CYS A 82 -3.13 7.14 -10.12
CA CYS A 82 -4.27 7.52 -10.94
C CYS A 82 -3.81 7.79 -12.39
N PRO A 83 -3.92 6.80 -13.31
CA PRO A 83 -3.29 6.88 -14.63
C PRO A 83 -4.03 7.78 -15.63
N HIS A 84 -5.31 8.11 -15.39
CA HIS A 84 -6.15 8.83 -16.35
C HIS A 84 -6.20 10.35 -16.11
N SER A 85 -6.82 11.07 -17.06
CA SER A 85 -7.03 12.53 -16.98
C SER A 85 -8.06 12.95 -15.93
N ALA A 86 -8.90 12.03 -15.46
CA ALA A 86 -9.85 12.25 -14.37
C ALA A 86 -9.29 11.71 -13.04
N GLY A 87 -9.81 12.21 -11.91
CA GLY A 87 -9.50 11.68 -10.58
C GLY A 87 -10.13 10.31 -10.33
N ALA A 88 -9.78 9.70 -9.21
CA ALA A 88 -10.33 8.43 -8.78
C ALA A 88 -10.59 8.42 -7.26
N ALA A 89 -11.47 7.55 -6.79
CA ALA A 89 -11.72 7.35 -5.37
C ALA A 89 -11.80 5.86 -5.05
N PHE A 90 -11.19 5.46 -3.95
CA PHE A 90 -11.26 4.10 -3.43
C PHE A 90 -11.43 4.10 -1.91
N VAL A 91 -12.01 3.01 -1.41
CA VAL A 91 -12.17 2.73 0.01
C VAL A 91 -11.21 1.64 0.42
N ASP A 92 -10.59 1.81 1.58
CA ASP A 92 -9.74 0.83 2.21
C ASP A 92 -10.27 0.46 3.61
N VAL A 93 -10.36 -0.85 3.85
CA VAL A 93 -10.80 -1.45 5.11
C VAL A 93 -9.67 -2.33 5.63
N LEU A 94 -8.99 -1.87 6.68
CA LEU A 94 -7.85 -2.55 7.29
C LEU A 94 -8.23 -3.13 8.64
N ALA A 95 -7.86 -4.40 8.86
CA ALA A 95 -8.10 -5.15 10.08
C ALA A 95 -6.84 -5.93 10.52
N PRO A 96 -6.28 -5.64 11.72
CA PRO A 96 -6.61 -4.50 12.58
C PRO A 96 -6.19 -3.17 11.92
N PRO A 97 -6.67 -1.98 12.34
CA PRO A 97 -6.24 -0.71 11.75
C PRO A 97 -4.81 -0.33 12.17
N TYR A 98 -4.23 0.69 11.51
CA TYR A 98 -3.03 1.38 12.01
C TYR A 98 -3.23 1.92 13.43
N GLY A 99 -2.13 2.10 14.16
CA GLY A 99 -2.12 2.50 15.57
C GLY A 99 -2.49 1.38 16.55
N SER A 100 -3.04 0.24 16.06
CA SER A 100 -3.27 -0.95 16.90
C SER A 100 -1.95 -1.46 17.48
N PHE A 101 -1.97 -1.94 18.73
CA PHE A 101 -0.77 -2.41 19.41
C PHE A 101 -0.29 -3.77 18.86
N VAL A 102 0.97 -3.83 18.48
CA VAL A 102 1.69 -5.05 18.12
C VAL A 102 2.58 -5.45 19.31
N PRO A 103 2.43 -6.67 19.87
CA PRO A 103 3.28 -7.14 20.97
C PRO A 103 4.76 -6.97 20.66
N SER A 104 5.54 -6.50 21.63
CA SER A 104 6.99 -6.21 21.53
C SER A 104 7.42 -5.06 20.61
N LEU A 105 6.52 -4.45 19.83
CA LEU A 105 6.86 -3.41 18.84
C LEU A 105 6.11 -2.09 19.05
N GLY A 106 5.00 -2.09 19.79
CA GLY A 106 4.24 -0.88 20.07
C GLY A 106 3.14 -0.61 19.03
N PRO A 107 2.71 0.64 18.83
CA PRO A 107 1.65 0.96 17.88
C PRO A 107 2.10 0.65 16.44
N ARG A 108 1.19 0.07 15.66
CA ARG A 108 1.43 -0.24 14.25
C ARG A 108 1.54 1.04 13.42
N SER A 109 2.70 1.25 12.82
CA SER A 109 2.94 2.32 11.85
C SER A 109 2.75 1.84 10.41
N CYS A 110 2.44 2.78 9.51
CA CYS A 110 2.62 2.62 8.08
C CYS A 110 4.07 2.96 7.74
N PHE A 111 4.73 2.16 6.92
CA PHE A 111 6.05 2.49 6.39
C PHE A 111 5.97 2.75 4.89
N TYR A 112 6.73 3.73 4.44
CA TYR A 112 7.03 3.95 3.04
C TYR A 112 8.25 3.16 2.61
N TYR A 113 8.35 2.90 1.31
CA TYR A 113 9.44 2.11 0.74
C TYR A 113 10.03 2.80 -0.49
N PHE A 114 11.36 2.73 -0.60
CA PHE A 114 12.12 3.17 -1.75
C PHE A 114 12.83 1.98 -2.36
N GLU A 115 12.86 1.91 -3.70
CA GLU A 115 13.61 0.87 -4.39
C GLU A 115 15.11 1.07 -4.21
N SER A 116 15.80 0.00 -3.83
CA SER A 116 17.25 -0.01 -3.67
C SER A 116 17.95 0.00 -5.02
N ASP A 117 19.08 0.70 -5.10
CA ASP A 117 19.95 0.68 -6.29
C ASP A 117 20.54 -0.72 -6.53
N GLU A 118 20.78 -1.48 -5.46
CA GLU A 118 21.22 -2.87 -5.54
C GLU A 118 20.04 -3.80 -5.88
N GLN A 119 19.94 -4.14 -7.16
CA GLN A 119 18.90 -5.02 -7.67
C GLN A 119 19.21 -6.50 -7.38
N PRO A 120 18.22 -7.28 -6.91
CA PRO A 120 18.40 -8.71 -6.66
C PRO A 120 18.60 -9.49 -7.97
N ALA A 121 19.30 -10.63 -7.89
CA ALA A 121 19.56 -11.48 -9.05
C ALA A 121 18.28 -12.05 -9.69
N ASN A 122 17.21 -12.25 -8.91
CA ASN A 122 15.93 -12.71 -9.42
C ASN A 122 15.09 -11.50 -9.90
N PRO A 123 14.77 -11.39 -11.21
CA PRO A 123 14.01 -10.26 -11.75
C PRO A 123 12.57 -10.17 -11.22
N GLU A 124 12.01 -11.25 -10.69
CA GLU A 124 10.69 -11.28 -10.05
C GLU A 124 10.70 -10.73 -8.61
N THR A 125 11.85 -10.26 -8.14
CA THR A 125 12.00 -9.72 -6.79
C THR A 125 12.47 -8.27 -6.82
N ALA A 126 12.19 -7.52 -5.75
CA ALA A 126 12.70 -6.19 -5.50
C ALA A 126 13.28 -6.12 -4.09
N ARG A 127 14.27 -5.25 -3.91
CA ARG A 127 14.80 -4.87 -2.59
C ARG A 127 14.31 -3.46 -2.28
N PHE A 128 13.70 -3.29 -1.12
CA PHE A 128 13.18 -2.01 -0.67
C PHE A 128 13.83 -1.56 0.64
N VAL A 129 14.16 -0.27 0.69
CA VAL A 129 14.59 0.43 1.90
C VAL A 129 13.36 1.05 2.55
N LYS A 130 13.15 0.76 3.83
CA LYS A 130 12.01 1.21 4.63
C LYS A 130 12.24 2.60 5.20
N SER A 131 11.20 3.43 5.18
CA SER A 131 11.19 4.77 5.77
C SER A 131 9.87 5.03 6.51
N LEU A 132 9.92 5.85 7.55
CA LEU A 132 8.71 6.36 8.22
C LEU A 132 8.08 7.54 7.48
N GLU A 133 8.87 8.21 6.62
CA GLU A 133 8.46 9.43 5.93
C GLU A 133 8.70 9.31 4.43
N HIS A 134 7.86 10.00 3.66
CA HIS A 134 8.04 10.18 2.22
C HIS A 134 8.03 11.67 1.91
N PRO A 135 9.21 12.31 1.68
CA PRO A 135 9.33 13.78 1.62
C PRO A 135 8.45 14.46 0.56
N GLU A 136 8.17 13.78 -0.54
CA GLU A 136 7.35 14.31 -1.64
C GLU A 136 5.86 13.96 -1.52
N PHE A 137 5.47 13.20 -0.49
CA PHE A 137 4.08 12.81 -0.30
C PHE A 137 3.35 13.82 0.56
N TRP A 138 2.17 14.21 0.09
CA TRP A 138 1.27 15.08 0.82
C TRP A 138 -0.16 14.58 0.67
N THR A 139 -0.90 14.65 1.76
CA THR A 139 -2.34 14.39 1.79
C THR A 139 -3.01 15.40 2.70
N ASP A 140 -4.27 15.71 2.39
CA ASP A 140 -5.18 16.44 3.28
C ASP A 140 -6.27 15.50 3.78
N VAL A 141 -7.02 15.94 4.78
CA VAL A 141 -8.16 15.22 5.34
C VAL A 141 -9.41 16.08 5.28
N ALA A 142 -10.49 15.52 4.77
CA ALA A 142 -11.81 16.14 4.80
C ALA A 142 -12.75 15.32 5.71
N PRO A 143 -13.65 15.98 6.45
CA PRO A 143 -14.68 15.26 7.20
C PRO A 143 -15.58 14.49 6.23
N TYR A 144 -16.02 13.30 6.65
CA TYR A 144 -17.01 12.54 5.90
C TYR A 144 -18.37 13.23 5.97
N CYS A 145 -18.89 13.67 4.82
CA CYS A 145 -20.19 14.38 4.73
C CYS A 145 -21.37 13.50 4.30
N GLY A 146 -21.09 12.31 3.75
CA GLY A 146 -21.95 11.13 3.71
C GLY A 146 -23.47 11.25 3.55
N GLN A 147 -24.10 10.24 4.17
CA GLN A 147 -25.37 10.24 4.90
C GLN A 147 -25.09 9.67 6.30
#